data_AF-A0A392MWC0-F1
#
_entry.id   AF-A0A392MWC0-F1
#
_cell.length_a   1.000
_cell.length_b   1.000
_cell.length_c   1.000
_cell.angle_alpha   90.00
_cell.angle_beta   90.00
_cell.angle_gamma   90.00
#
_symmetry.space_group_name_H-M   'P 1'
#
loop_
_entity.id
_entity.type
_entity.pdbx_description
1 polymer ?
#
loop_
_entity_poly.entity_id
_entity_poly.type
_entity_poly.pdbx_seq_one_letter_code
_entity_poly.pdbx_strand_id
1 'polypeptide(L)'
;MFASSFLFSMAESLIAQLASQAYIEASQILGVYNHLQQFTQTISYIKAVMLDAEQMVINNHSFELDNWLWLVRGVLSDAKDVLEEVECKNLHKKVIKAHGDNCSMKITK
;
A
#
# COMPACT_ATOMS: atom_id res chain seq x y z
N MET A 1 5.34 -6.36 -21.19
CA MET A 1 4.47 -6.17 -20.02
C MET A 1 4.07 -4.71 -20.02
N PHE A 2 2.79 -4.38 -20.20
CA PHE A 2 2.33 -3.00 -20.24
C PHE A 2 2.52 -2.35 -18.86
N ALA A 3 2.92 -1.08 -18.81
CA ALA A 3 3.10 -0.36 -17.55
C ALA A 3 1.80 -0.33 -16.72
N SER A 4 0.64 -0.38 -17.38
CA SER A 4 -0.70 -0.51 -16.80
C SER A 4 -0.84 -1.72 -15.87
N SER A 5 -0.39 -2.91 -16.30
CA SER A 5 -0.62 -4.15 -15.53
C SER A 5 0.17 -4.19 -14.23
N PHE A 6 1.39 -3.65 -14.21
CA PHE A 6 2.18 -3.51 -12.99
C PHE A 6 1.53 -2.54 -11.99
N LEU A 7 1.04 -1.39 -12.48
CA LEU A 7 0.37 -0.40 -11.63
C LEU A 7 -0.96 -0.91 -11.08
N PHE A 8 -1.69 -1.68 -11.88
CA PHE A 8 -2.90 -2.35 -11.45
C PHE A 8 -2.66 -3.29 -10.26
N SER A 9 -1.66 -4.18 -10.37
CA SER A 9 -1.28 -5.07 -9.27
C SER A 9 -0.81 -4.31 -8.03
N MET A 10 -0.11 -3.19 -8.20
CA MET A 10 0.30 -2.34 -7.09
C MET A 10 -0.90 -1.71 -6.38
N ALA A 11 -1.84 -1.15 -7.13
CA ALA A 11 -3.08 -0.60 -6.58
C ALA A 11 -3.87 -1.67 -5.80
N GLU A 12 -3.99 -2.88 -6.34
CA GLU A 12 -4.63 -4.01 -5.64
C GLU A 12 -3.94 -4.37 -4.33
N SER A 13 -2.61 -4.43 -4.34
CA SER A 13 -1.83 -4.72 -3.14
C SER A 13 -2.07 -3.67 -2.05
N LEU A 14 -2.05 -2.39 -2.41
CA LEU A 14 -2.31 -1.28 -1.49
C LEU A 14 -3.73 -1.35 -0.90
N ILE A 15 -4.73 -1.59 -1.74
CA ILE A 15 -6.12 -1.74 -1.29
C ILE A 15 -6.24 -2.92 -0.31
N ALA A 16 -5.61 -4.06 -0.61
CA ALA A 16 -5.64 -5.23 0.26
C ALA A 16 -4.96 -4.98 1.62
N GLN A 17 -3.81 -4.28 1.62
CA GLN A 17 -3.13 -3.89 2.87
C GLN A 17 -3.99 -2.96 3.72
N LEU A 18 -4.59 -1.93 3.12
CA LEU A 18 -5.46 -0.96 3.81
C LEU A 18 -6.75 -1.60 4.33
N ALA A 19 -7.25 -2.64 3.66
CA ALA A 19 -8.41 -3.42 4.10
C ALA A 19 -8.08 -4.45 5.19
N SER A 20 -6.81 -4.63 5.54
CA SER A 20 -6.41 -5.58 6.58
C SER A 20 -6.83 -5.12 7.97
N GLN A 21 -7.16 -6.09 8.82
CA GLN A 21 -7.61 -5.83 10.19
C GLN A 21 -6.59 -5.01 10.99
N ALA A 22 -5.30 -5.30 10.83
CA ALA A 22 -4.23 -4.58 11.52
C ALA A 22 -4.21 -3.09 11.17
N TYR A 23 -4.41 -2.74 9.90
CA TYR A 23 -4.47 -1.35 9.44
C TYR A 23 -5.77 -0.66 9.86
N ILE A 24 -6.90 -1.35 9.83
CA ILE A 24 -8.18 -0.81 10.32
C ILE A 24 -8.06 -0.44 11.80
N GLU A 25 -7.58 -1.35 12.64
CA GLU A 25 -7.43 -1.11 14.09
C GLU A 25 -6.41 0.00 14.38
N ALA A 26 -5.23 -0.06 13.74
CA ALA A 26 -4.19 0.95 13.94
C ALA A 26 -4.66 2.35 13.52
N SER A 27 -5.36 2.45 12.38
CA SER A 27 -5.85 3.73 11.87
C SER A 27 -6.96 4.34 12.72
N GLN A 28 -7.77 3.52 13.38
CA GLN A 28 -8.75 3.98 14.36
C GLN A 28 -8.07 4.55 15.59
N ILE A 29 -7.07 3.85 16.15
CA ILE A 29 -6.30 4.32 17.32
C ILE A 29 -5.58 5.63 17.02
N LEU A 30 -5.02 5.76 15.82
CA LEU A 30 -4.29 6.95 15.37
C LEU A 30 -5.21 8.08 14.88
N GLY A 31 -6.53 7.87 14.79
CA GLY A 31 -7.49 8.87 14.33
C GLY A 31 -7.41 9.19 12.83
N VAL A 32 -6.78 8.32 12.02
CA VAL A 32 -6.58 8.52 10.58
C VAL A 32 -7.47 7.64 9.70
N TYR A 33 -8.38 6.86 10.30
CA TYR A 33 -9.26 5.93 9.58
C TYR A 33 -9.99 6.57 8.38
N ASN A 34 -10.61 7.74 8.56
CA ASN A 34 -11.32 8.42 7.49
C ASN A 34 -10.40 8.85 6.34
N HIS A 35 -9.18 9.29 6.65
CA HIS A 35 -8.18 9.66 5.64
C HIS A 35 -7.73 8.43 4.85
N LEU A 36 -7.52 7.29 5.51
CA LEU A 36 -7.17 6.04 4.82
C LEU A 36 -8.32 5.50 3.97
N GLN A 37 -9.58 5.62 4.43
CA GLN A 37 -10.76 5.29 3.61
C GLN A 37 -10.82 6.13 2.33
N GLN A 38 -10.65 7.45 2.44
CA GLN A 38 -10.59 8.36 1.29
C GLN A 38 -9.43 8.00 0.36
N PHE A 39 -8.29 7.63 0.92
CA PHE A 39 -7.13 7.20 0.16
C PHE A 39 -7.40 5.89 -0.62
N THR A 40 -8.01 4.89 0.02
CA THR A 40 -8.44 3.64 -0.64
C THR A 40 -9.42 3.91 -1.78
N GLN A 41 -10.38 4.84 -1.59
CA GLN A 41 -11.30 5.25 -2.65
C GLN A 41 -10.55 5.90 -3.82
N THR A 42 -9.60 6.78 -3.53
CA THR A 42 -8.76 7.44 -4.55
C THR A 42 -7.97 6.43 -5.37
N ILE A 43 -7.32 5.45 -4.72
CA ILE A 43 -6.61 4.36 -5.41
C ILE A 43 -7.57 3.54 -6.28
N SER A 44 -8.79 3.28 -5.79
CA SER A 44 -9.81 2.54 -6.55
C SER A 44 -10.25 3.29 -7.81
N TYR A 45 -10.42 4.61 -7.73
CA TYR A 45 -10.70 5.45 -8.91
C TYR A 45 -9.55 5.43 -9.92
N ILE A 46 -8.31 5.59 -9.44
CA ILE A 46 -7.11 5.51 -10.28
C ILE A 46 -7.05 4.15 -11.00
N LYS A 47 -7.31 3.05 -10.29
CA LYS A 47 -7.37 1.69 -10.84
C LYS A 47 -8.43 1.57 -11.95
N ALA A 48 -9.62 2.15 -11.75
CA ALA A 48 -10.67 2.14 -12.77
C ALA A 48 -10.26 2.93 -14.02
N VAL A 49 -9.69 4.13 -13.85
CA VAL A 49 -9.18 4.94 -14.97
C VAL A 49 -8.06 4.21 -15.72
N MET A 50 -7.21 3.45 -15.03
CA MET A 50 -6.18 2.63 -15.67
C MET A 50 -6.75 1.51 -16.54
N LEU A 51 -7.83 0.86 -16.12
CA LEU A 51 -8.52 -0.16 -16.92
C LEU A 51 -9.10 0.46 -18.20
N ASP A 52 -9.76 1.61 -18.06
CA ASP A 52 -10.29 2.36 -19.20
C ASP A 52 -9.15 2.81 -20.14
N ALA A 53 -8.03 3.25 -19.57
CA ALA A 53 -6.86 3.68 -20.32
C ALA A 53 -6.16 2.52 -21.05
N GLU A 54 -6.05 1.33 -20.46
CA GLU A 54 -5.48 0.15 -21.12
C GLU A 54 -6.27 -0.21 -22.38
N GLN A 55 -7.60 -0.10 -22.33
CA GLN A 55 -8.48 -0.25 -23.49
C GLN A 55 -8.21 0.82 -24.57
N MET A 56 -7.80 2.04 -24.17
CA MET A 56 -7.43 3.11 -25.09
C MET A 56 -6.00 3.00 -25.63
N VAL A 57 -5.02 2.55 -24.85
CA VAL A 57 -3.61 2.34 -25.27
C VAL A 57 -3.54 1.38 -26.47
N ILE A 58 -4.37 0.33 -26.47
CA ILE A 58 -4.46 -0.62 -27.58
C ILE A 58 -4.79 0.09 -28.91
N ASN A 59 -5.51 1.21 -28.85
CA ASN A 59 -6.04 1.91 -30.02
C ASN A 59 -5.36 3.25 -30.31
N ASN A 60 -4.72 3.91 -29.33
CA ASN A 60 -4.05 5.20 -29.46
C ASN A 60 -3.02 5.41 -28.34
N HIS A 61 -1.74 5.30 -28.66
CA HIS A 61 -0.64 5.63 -27.75
C HIS A 61 -0.32 7.13 -27.82
N SER A 62 -0.25 7.83 -26.68
CA SER A 62 -0.01 9.28 -26.61
C SER A 62 0.95 9.65 -25.49
N PHE A 63 1.69 10.75 -25.66
CA PHE A 63 2.67 11.24 -24.68
C PHE A 63 2.01 11.66 -23.36
N GLU A 64 0.80 12.23 -23.43
CA GLU A 64 0.01 12.63 -22.27
C GLU A 64 -0.31 11.43 -21.37
N LEU A 65 -0.64 10.30 -21.99
CA LEU A 65 -0.96 9.05 -21.28
C LEU A 65 0.28 8.48 -20.60
N ASP A 66 1.43 8.47 -21.26
CA ASP A 66 2.69 8.01 -20.68
C ASP A 66 3.09 8.87 -19.46
N ASN A 67 2.96 10.19 -19.57
CA ASN A 67 3.26 11.10 -18.46
C ASN A 67 2.30 10.89 -17.28
N TRP A 68 1.02 10.66 -17.55
CA TRP A 68 0.04 10.35 -16.50
C TRP A 68 0.36 9.02 -15.81
N LEU A 69 0.68 7.96 -16.55
CA LEU A 69 1.08 6.66 -15.99
C LEU A 69 2.35 6.79 -15.14
N TRP A 70 3.32 7.61 -15.56
CA TRP A 70 4.54 7.87 -14.79
C TRP A 70 4.24 8.56 -13.46
N LEU A 71 3.38 9.59 -13.45
CA LEU A 71 2.99 10.29 -12.22
C LEU A 71 2.26 9.36 -11.25
N VAL A 72 1.32 8.57 -11.75
CA VAL A 72 0.58 7.63 -10.89
C VAL A 72 1.51 6.57 -10.31
N ARG A 73 2.48 6.09 -11.10
CA ARG A 73 3.51 5.18 -10.60
C ARG A 73 4.24 5.77 -9.39
N GLY A 74 4.66 7.03 -9.45
CA GLY A 74 5.29 7.71 -8.33
C GLY A 74 4.42 7.70 -7.09
N VAL A 75 3.17 8.14 -7.22
CA VAL A 75 2.22 8.22 -6.08
C VAL A 75 1.95 6.85 -5.45
N LEU A 76 1.74 5.80 -6.26
CA LEU A 76 1.49 4.45 -5.74
C LEU A 76 2.76 3.85 -5.10
N SER A 77 3.94 4.13 -5.66
CA SER A 77 5.22 3.73 -5.07
C SER A 77 5.45 4.39 -3.72
N ASP A 78 5.30 5.70 -3.62
CA ASP A 78 5.48 6.44 -2.37
C ASP A 78 4.51 5.94 -1.28
N ALA A 79 3.26 5.68 -1.65
CA ALA A 79 2.26 5.13 -0.73
C ALA A 79 2.62 3.73 -0.24
N LYS A 80 3.14 2.89 -1.13
CA LYS A 80 3.60 1.55 -0.79
C LYS A 80 4.77 1.60 0.17
N ASP A 81 5.76 2.44 -0.09
CA ASP A 81 6.95 2.59 0.76
C ASP A 81 6.57 3.01 2.18
N VAL A 82 5.63 3.97 2.32
CA VAL A 82 5.13 4.42 3.62
C VAL A 82 4.41 3.29 4.39
N LEU A 83 3.57 2.51 3.71
CA LEU A 83 2.87 1.39 4.36
C LEU A 83 3.82 0.25 4.74
N GLU A 84 4.78 -0.09 3.87
CA GLU A 84 5.78 -1.12 4.16
C GLU A 84 6.69 -0.72 5.33
N GLU A 85 7.02 0.56 5.49
CA GLU A 85 7.79 1.04 6.64
C GLU A 85 7.05 0.81 7.97
N VAL A 86 5.73 1.00 7.97
CA VAL A 86 4.89 0.74 9.15
C VAL A 86 4.85 -0.74 9.49
N GLU A 87 4.72 -1.62 8.49
CA GLU A 87 4.77 -3.07 8.69
C GLU A 87 6.14 -3.54 9.20
N CYS A 88 7.22 -3.02 8.62
CA CYS A 88 8.59 -3.33 9.04
C CYS A 88 8.83 -2.93 10.51
N LYS A 89 8.38 -1.72 10.91
CA LYS A 89 8.42 -1.27 12.30
C LYS A 89 7.60 -2.15 13.24
N ASN A 90 6.47 -2.70 12.79
CA ASN A 90 5.65 -3.63 13.56
C ASN A 90 6.36 -4.99 13.75
N LEU A 91 6.90 -5.55 12.67
CA LEU A 91 7.71 -6.77 12.73
C LEU A 91 8.91 -6.61 13.66
N HIS A 92 9.63 -5.49 13.58
CA HIS A 92 10.76 -5.19 14.45
C HIS A 92 10.36 -5.17 15.94
N LYS A 93 9.23 -4.53 16.28
CA LYS A 93 8.69 -4.55 17.65
C LYS A 93 8.34 -5.96 18.13
N LYS A 94 7.73 -6.78 17.26
CA LYS A 94 7.42 -8.19 17.58
C LYS A 94 8.67 -9.02 17.84
N VAL A 95 9.72 -8.83 17.03
CA VAL A 95 11.01 -9.51 17.20
C VAL A 95 11.67 -9.11 18.52
N ILE A 96 11.72 -7.80 18.85
CA ILE A 96 12.28 -7.33 20.12
C ILE A 96 11.50 -7.91 21.30
N LYS A 97 10.16 -7.91 21.25
CA LYS A 97 9.34 -8.50 22.31
C LYS A 97 9.63 -9.99 22.50
N ALA A 98 9.67 -10.76 21.42
CA ALA A 98 9.97 -12.20 21.47
C ALA A 98 11.38 -12.50 22.04
N HIS A 99 12.38 -11.65 21.75
CA HIS A 99 13.74 -11.81 22.26
C HIS A 99 13.90 -11.31 23.70
N GLY A 100 13.22 -10.23 24.08
CA GLY A 100 13.18 -9.72 25.45
C GLY A 100 12.49 -10.69 26.42
N ASP A 101 11.43 -11.35 25.96
CA ASP A 101 10.72 -12.37 26.74
C ASP A 101 11.57 -13.65 26.89
N ASN A 102 12.36 -14.03 25.88
CA ASN A 102 13.30 -15.16 25.95
C ASN A 102 14.54 -14.91 26.83
N CYS A 103 15.01 -13.66 26.96
CA CYS A 103 16.12 -13.31 27.86
C CYS A 103 15.70 -13.18 29.34
N SER A 104 14.39 -13.15 29.62
CA SER A 104 13.85 -12.95 30.97
C SER A 104 13.55 -14.27 31.70
N MET A 105 13.67 -15.43 31.04
CA MET A 105 13.53 -16.75 31.69
C MET A 105 14.88 -17.34 32.05
N LYS A 106 15.49 -16.89 33.16
CA LYS A 106 16.48 -17.67 33.92
C LYS A 106 16.86 -17.04 35.26
N ILE A 107 15.91 -16.84 36.18
CA ILE A 107 16.22 -16.91 37.61
C ILE A 107 15.02 -17.50 38.35
N THR A 108 15.02 -18.81 38.55
CA THR A 108 14.25 -19.43 39.64
C THR A 108 15.25 -20.17 40.52
N LYS A 109 15.30 -19.73 41.78
CA LYS A 109 16.20 -20.15 42.85
C LYS A 109 15.82 -21.52 43.40
#